data_AF-A0A931X5B1-F1
#
_entry.id   AF-A0A931X5B1-F1
#
_cell.length_a   1.000
_cell.length_b   1.000
_cell.length_c   1.000
_cell.angle_alpha   90.00
_cell.angle_beta   90.00
_cell.angle_gamma   90.00
#
_symmetry.space_group_name_H-M   'P 1'
#
loop_
_entity.id
_entity.type
_entity.pdbx_description
1 polymer ?
#
loop_
_entity_poly.entity_id
_entity_poly.type
_entity_poly.pdbx_seq_one_letter_code
_entity_poly.pdbx_strand_id
1 'polypeptide(L)'
;MANAHDIEQLPLAAVEVGEDTIVVELETGPRRFPIRSLSLDKIEWMEEGRRRVYDTILHGRAASLTGPPHHLPMVTTYSPHAAFPFNCCNKGVGFQPKQEYLDECIDHLRAVHESTRGKPWQESIRDRVEAAQWFYFNREKIDYRRLATLEIFEKNTYANLRRNPIASLLYTGESPIFTSFQINAAVEIIDQDDPRHTFTMLMRTLFESEPFHIYQPQFPYAYIFWISEVISKTPYRVPTQPEKVQYVTEEGASQWEQDAHDIVGHAPSMIQAYIRDLIESYARERGFKLITVALVEEAKKQFMPS
;
A
#
# COMPACT_ATOMS: atom_id res chain seq x y z
N MET A 1 22.09 -0.34 15.87
CA MET A 1 20.84 0.44 16.04
C MET A 1 21.12 1.46 17.12
N ALA A 2 20.77 2.74 16.92
CA ALA A 2 20.89 3.74 18.00
C ALA A 2 19.98 3.33 19.16
N ASN A 3 20.42 3.56 20.40
CA ASN A 3 19.60 3.25 21.58
C ASN A 3 18.46 4.29 21.67
N ALA A 4 17.32 3.95 22.29
CA ALA A 4 16.18 4.87 22.38
C ALA A 4 16.56 6.22 23.02
N HIS A 5 17.47 6.18 24.00
CA HIS A 5 18.05 7.35 24.66
C HIS A 5 18.84 8.28 23.72
N ASP A 6 19.45 7.75 22.65
CA ASP A 6 20.20 8.55 21.67
C ASP A 6 19.27 9.26 20.67
N ILE A 7 18.02 8.79 20.53
CA ILE A 7 17.03 9.30 19.58
C ILE A 7 16.29 10.52 20.15
N GLU A 8 15.98 10.53 21.45
CA GLU A 8 15.35 11.68 22.13
C GLU A 8 16.22 12.94 22.10
N GLN A 9 17.54 12.77 22.08
CA GLN A 9 18.50 13.89 22.02
C GLN A 9 18.61 14.53 20.62
N LEU A 10 17.99 13.93 19.60
CA LEU A 10 18.00 14.51 18.26
C LEU A 10 17.14 15.76 18.19
N PRO A 11 17.59 16.83 17.51
CA PRO A 11 16.76 18.00 17.31
C PRO A 11 15.46 17.58 16.62
N LEU A 12 14.34 18.13 17.09
CA LEU A 12 13.07 18.03 16.38
C LEU A 12 13.06 19.11 15.31
N ALA A 13 13.19 18.72 14.05
CA ALA A 13 13.10 19.61 12.92
C ALA A 13 11.72 20.30 12.91
N ALA A 14 11.74 21.62 12.73
CA ALA A 14 10.52 22.41 12.76
C ALA A 14 9.72 22.24 11.45
N VAL A 15 8.40 22.11 11.62
CA VAL A 15 7.42 22.13 10.54
C VAL A 15 6.42 23.23 10.85
N GLU A 16 6.39 24.27 10.04
CA GLU A 16 5.44 25.36 10.16
C GLU A 16 4.38 25.22 9.08
N VAL A 17 3.12 25.07 9.50
CA VAL A 17 1.99 24.87 8.61
C VAL A 17 1.21 26.18 8.48
N GLY A 18 1.20 26.75 7.28
CA GLY A 18 0.33 27.85 6.90
C GLY A 18 -0.96 27.37 6.24
N GLU A 19 -1.73 28.29 5.66
CA GLU A 19 -3.00 27.96 4.98
C GLU A 19 -2.80 27.08 3.74
N ASP A 20 -1.84 27.45 2.88
CA ASP A 20 -1.57 26.79 1.60
C ASP A 20 -0.12 26.31 1.44
N THR A 21 0.74 26.54 2.43
CA THR A 21 2.17 26.23 2.36
C THR A 21 2.66 25.64 3.67
N ILE A 22 3.54 24.64 3.58
CA ILE A 22 4.31 24.12 4.70
C ILE A 22 5.76 24.58 4.54
N VAL A 23 6.36 25.10 5.61
CA VAL A 23 7.80 25.34 5.71
C VAL A 23 8.41 24.22 6.54
N VAL A 24 9.43 23.59 6.00
CA VAL A 24 10.15 22.50 6.65
C VAL A 24 11.62 22.89 6.80
N GLU A 25 12.13 22.82 8.02
CA GLU A 25 13.57 22.95 8.28
C GLU A 25 14.27 21.63 7.95
N LEU A 26 15.10 21.65 6.91
CA LEU A 26 15.96 20.52 6.53
C LEU A 26 17.42 20.84 6.85
N GLU A 27 18.28 19.83 6.91
CA GLU A 27 19.73 20.01 7.05
C GLU A 27 20.34 20.90 5.93
N THR A 28 19.70 20.91 4.75
CA THR A 28 20.11 21.77 3.62
C THR A 28 19.52 23.19 3.65
N GLY A 29 18.83 23.55 4.74
CA GLY A 29 18.09 24.80 4.91
C GLY A 29 16.58 24.64 4.69
N PRO A 30 15.81 25.70 4.95
CA PRO A 30 14.35 25.68 4.87
C PRO A 30 13.86 25.38 3.45
N ARG A 31 12.82 24.56 3.36
CA ARG A 31 12.09 24.26 2.12
C ARG A 31 10.62 24.58 2.28
N ARG A 32 10.01 25.07 1.20
CA ARG A 32 8.58 25.39 1.14
C ARG A 32 7.89 24.36 0.25
N PHE A 33 6.81 23.80 0.74
CA PHE A 33 5.98 22.82 0.04
C PHE A 33 4.56 23.34 -0.06
N PRO A 34 3.86 23.20 -1.19
CA PRO A 34 2.43 23.50 -1.24
C PRO A 34 1.65 22.51 -0.37
N ILE A 35 0.50 22.93 0.15
CA ILE A 35 -0.51 22.03 0.73
C ILE A 35 -1.49 21.63 -0.37
N ARG A 36 -1.80 20.34 -0.46
CA ARG A 36 -2.75 19.78 -1.43
C ARG A 36 -3.78 18.91 -0.72
N SER A 37 -4.98 18.85 -1.27
CA SER A 37 -5.99 17.87 -0.85
C SER A 37 -5.87 16.59 -1.68
N LEU A 38 -6.26 15.47 -1.09
CA LEU A 38 -6.54 14.26 -1.87
C LEU A 38 -7.61 14.53 -2.91
N SER A 39 -7.44 13.95 -4.10
CA SER A 39 -8.47 13.97 -5.14
C SER A 39 -9.61 13.01 -4.77
N LEU A 40 -10.79 13.31 -5.31
CA LEU A 40 -12.03 12.59 -5.01
C LEU A 40 -11.92 11.08 -5.26
N ASP A 41 -11.27 10.68 -6.35
CA ASP A 41 -11.07 9.27 -6.70
C ASP A 41 -10.21 8.51 -5.67
N LYS A 42 -9.25 9.18 -5.02
CA LYS A 42 -8.44 8.57 -3.95
C LYS A 42 -9.23 8.47 -2.64
N ILE A 43 -10.02 9.49 -2.34
CA ILE A 43 -10.93 9.50 -1.18
C ILE A 43 -11.92 8.34 -1.30
N GLU A 44 -12.58 8.21 -2.45
CA GLU A 44 -13.55 7.14 -2.72
C GLU A 44 -12.92 5.76 -2.62
N TRP A 45 -11.73 5.58 -3.20
CA TRP A 45 -11.00 4.32 -3.09
C TRP A 45 -10.69 3.96 -1.62
N MET A 46 -10.21 4.93 -0.83
CA MET A 46 -9.94 4.71 0.60
C MET A 46 -11.24 4.42 1.40
N GLU A 47 -12.33 5.14 1.13
CA GLU A 47 -13.64 4.92 1.74
C GLU A 47 -14.18 3.53 1.42
N GLU A 48 -14.10 3.08 0.17
CA GLU A 48 -14.55 1.76 -0.28
C GLU A 48 -13.82 0.64 0.48
N GLY A 49 -12.50 0.76 0.62
CA GLY A 49 -11.70 -0.16 1.43
C GLY A 49 -12.14 -0.23 2.88
N ARG A 50 -12.44 0.93 3.50
CA ARG A 50 -12.95 0.99 4.88
C ARG A 50 -14.31 0.35 5.01
N ARG A 51 -15.23 0.56 4.06
CA ARG A 51 -16.54 -0.11 4.03
C ARG A 51 -16.38 -1.63 4.07
N ARG A 52 -15.49 -2.18 3.23
CA ARG A 52 -15.22 -3.62 3.22
C ARG A 52 -14.65 -4.14 4.53
N VAL A 53 -13.76 -3.37 5.17
CA VAL A 53 -13.22 -3.72 6.50
C VAL A 53 -14.33 -3.76 7.54
N TYR A 54 -15.16 -2.71 7.62
CA TYR A 54 -16.26 -2.65 8.59
C TYR A 54 -17.30 -3.74 8.35
N ASP A 55 -17.66 -4.02 7.10
CA ASP A 55 -18.53 -5.14 6.75
C ASP A 55 -17.95 -6.48 7.22
N THR A 56 -16.65 -6.69 6.99
CA THR A 56 -15.96 -7.92 7.40
C THR A 56 -15.96 -8.09 8.92
N ILE A 57 -15.71 -7.01 9.67
CA ILE A 57 -15.77 -6.98 11.14
C ILE A 57 -17.18 -7.33 11.64
N LEU A 58 -18.20 -6.67 11.11
CA LEU A 58 -19.60 -6.88 11.52
C LEU A 58 -20.09 -8.31 11.24
N HIS A 59 -19.53 -8.99 10.24
CA HIS A 59 -19.83 -10.40 9.93
C HIS A 59 -18.96 -11.40 10.72
N GLY A 60 -18.19 -10.95 11.71
CA GLY A 60 -17.35 -11.84 12.53
C GLY A 60 -16.17 -12.46 11.77
N ARG A 61 -15.79 -11.87 10.63
CA ARG A 61 -14.72 -12.36 9.75
C ARG A 61 -13.43 -11.56 9.88
N ALA A 62 -13.25 -10.79 10.95
CA ALA A 62 -12.08 -9.92 11.12
C ALA A 62 -10.73 -10.67 11.05
N ALA A 63 -10.68 -11.93 11.46
CA ALA A 63 -9.49 -12.78 11.35
C ALA A 63 -9.06 -13.04 9.89
N SER A 64 -9.94 -12.85 8.90
CA SER A 64 -9.60 -12.97 7.48
C SER A 64 -9.06 -11.67 6.87
N LEU A 65 -8.98 -10.58 7.63
CA LEU A 65 -8.45 -9.31 7.15
C LEU A 65 -6.91 -9.38 7.05
N THR A 66 -6.41 -9.66 5.86
CA THR A 66 -4.99 -9.55 5.55
C THR A 66 -4.66 -8.12 5.14
N GLY A 67 -4.48 -7.24 6.12
CA GLY A 67 -3.93 -5.89 5.96
C GLY A 67 -4.56 -5.05 4.84
N PRO A 68 -5.65 -4.29 5.10
CA PRO A 68 -6.36 -3.57 4.04
C PRO A 68 -5.47 -2.49 3.41
N PRO A 69 -5.16 -2.58 2.09
CA PRO A 69 -4.19 -1.67 1.44
C PRO A 69 -4.63 -0.20 1.47
N HIS A 70 -5.92 0.05 1.66
CA HIS A 70 -6.57 1.34 1.76
C HIS A 70 -6.26 2.09 3.07
N HIS A 71 -5.77 1.38 4.09
CA HIS A 71 -5.39 1.92 5.39
C HIS A 71 -3.91 1.71 5.71
N LEU A 72 -3.22 0.79 5.03
CA LEU A 72 -1.83 0.41 5.30
C LEU A 72 -0.90 0.78 4.13
N PRO A 73 -0.62 2.07 3.89
CA PRO A 73 0.43 2.44 2.96
C PRO A 73 1.80 1.99 3.47
N MET A 74 2.72 1.81 2.53
CA MET A 74 4.15 1.80 2.83
C MET A 74 4.62 3.23 3.05
N VAL A 75 5.03 3.53 4.28
CA VAL A 75 5.65 4.80 4.67
C VAL A 75 7.16 4.69 4.51
N THR A 76 7.73 5.55 3.69
CA THR A 76 9.15 5.66 3.40
C THR A 76 9.71 6.95 3.99
N THR A 77 10.81 6.83 4.73
CA THR A 77 11.54 7.94 5.36
C THR A 77 13.02 7.86 5.02
N TYR A 78 13.71 9.00 5.01
CA TYR A 78 15.11 9.11 4.60
C TYR A 78 16.04 9.34 5.79
N SER A 79 17.19 8.68 5.77
CA SER A 79 18.26 8.78 6.76
C SER A 79 19.61 8.94 6.02
N PRO A 80 20.18 10.15 5.92
CA PRO A 80 21.42 10.37 5.16
C PRO A 80 22.63 9.63 5.73
N HIS A 81 22.57 9.23 7.00
CA HIS A 81 23.69 8.60 7.71
C HIS A 81 23.64 7.06 7.73
N ALA A 82 22.61 6.45 7.14
CA ALA A 82 22.49 4.99 7.07
C ALA A 82 23.07 4.46 5.75
N ALA A 83 23.73 3.29 5.80
CA ALA A 83 24.23 2.60 4.60
C ALA A 83 23.10 2.29 3.59
N PHE A 84 21.90 2.02 4.11
CA PHE A 84 20.65 1.96 3.34
C PHE A 84 19.78 3.14 3.77
N PRO A 85 19.74 4.24 2.99
CA PRO A 85 19.21 5.51 3.46
C PRO A 85 17.69 5.58 3.49
N PHE A 86 16.98 4.58 2.96
CA PHE A 86 15.52 4.54 2.94
C PHE A 86 15.01 3.51 3.94
N ASN A 87 14.19 3.97 4.88
CA ASN A 87 13.47 3.12 5.82
C ASN A 87 12.01 3.03 5.40
N CYS A 88 11.53 1.81 5.15
CA CYS A 88 10.16 1.52 4.72
C CYS A 88 9.41 0.74 5.81
N CYS A 89 8.18 1.12 6.10
CA CYS A 89 7.31 0.40 7.03
C CYS A 89 5.85 0.55 6.66
N ASN A 90 5.03 -0.48 6.89
CA ASN A 90 3.59 -0.34 6.81
C ASN A 90 3.07 0.35 8.07
N LYS A 91 2.23 1.38 7.93
CA LYS A 91 1.60 2.06 9.06
C LYS A 91 0.10 2.22 8.81
N GLY A 92 -0.70 2.07 9.86
CA GLY A 92 -2.14 2.37 9.82
C GLY A 92 -2.35 3.87 9.70
N VAL A 93 -2.79 4.34 8.53
CA VAL A 93 -2.97 5.77 8.23
C VAL A 93 -4.46 6.10 8.08
N GLY A 94 -4.91 7.05 8.90
CA GLY A 94 -6.29 7.53 8.99
C GLY A 94 -6.46 8.95 8.49
N PHE A 95 -7.72 9.34 8.24
CA PHE A 95 -8.10 10.74 8.05
C PHE A 95 -8.11 11.46 9.39
N GLN A 96 -8.03 12.80 9.36
CA GLN A 96 -8.18 13.67 10.51
C GLN A 96 -9.41 14.57 10.36
N PRO A 97 -10.05 14.97 11.46
CA PRO A 97 -11.07 16.00 11.43
C PRO A 97 -10.47 17.34 10.99
N LYS A 98 -11.30 18.19 10.39
CA LYS A 98 -11.01 19.63 10.32
C LYS A 98 -11.03 20.21 11.74
N GLN A 99 -10.37 21.35 11.90
CA GLN A 99 -10.15 21.94 13.22
C GLN A 99 -11.47 22.25 13.93
N GLU A 100 -12.46 22.76 13.19
CA GLU A 100 -13.79 23.11 13.69
C GLU A 100 -14.64 21.92 14.14
N TYR A 101 -14.29 20.69 13.73
CA TYR A 101 -15.00 19.46 14.10
C TYR A 101 -14.20 18.56 15.05
N LEU A 102 -12.97 18.95 15.43
CA LEU A 102 -12.05 18.09 16.17
C LEU A 102 -12.61 17.73 17.55
N ASP A 103 -13.09 18.72 18.30
CA ASP A 103 -13.63 18.50 19.65
C ASP A 103 -14.90 17.65 19.63
N GLU A 104 -15.84 17.93 18.70
CA GLU A 104 -17.04 17.12 18.49
C GLU A 104 -16.69 15.65 18.21
N CYS A 105 -15.70 15.42 17.33
CA CYS A 105 -15.24 14.08 16.99
C CYS A 105 -14.63 13.36 18.20
N ILE A 106 -13.82 14.05 19.00
CA ILE A 106 -13.20 13.49 20.21
C ILE A 106 -14.27 13.12 21.23
N ASP A 107 -15.24 14.00 21.47
CA ASP A 107 -16.31 13.77 22.45
C ASP A 107 -17.22 12.60 22.04
N HIS A 108 -17.53 12.49 20.74
CA HIS A 108 -18.27 11.34 20.21
C HIS A 108 -17.53 10.03 20.46
N LEU A 109 -16.22 9.98 20.16
CA LEU A 109 -15.41 8.78 20.37
C LEU A 109 -15.27 8.44 21.87
N ARG A 110 -15.11 9.44 22.74
CA ARG A 110 -15.08 9.24 24.20
C ARG A 110 -16.37 8.65 24.72
N ALA A 111 -17.53 9.17 24.26
CA ALA A 111 -18.83 8.64 24.64
C ALA A 111 -19.01 7.17 24.24
N VAL A 112 -18.51 6.78 23.06
CA VAL A 112 -18.55 5.38 22.60
C VAL A 112 -17.60 4.50 23.41
N HIS A 113 -16.39 4.96 23.72
CA HIS A 113 -15.47 4.24 24.61
C HIS A 113 -16.09 4.02 26.00
N GLU A 114 -16.73 5.04 26.56
CA GLU A 114 -17.40 4.92 27.86
C GLU A 114 -18.59 3.96 27.82
N SER A 115 -19.47 4.09 26.81
CA SER A 115 -20.66 3.25 26.69
C SER A 115 -20.34 1.79 26.36
N THR A 116 -19.16 1.50 25.82
CA THR A 116 -18.69 0.15 25.49
C THR A 116 -17.73 -0.44 26.52
N ARG A 117 -17.34 0.35 27.54
CA ARG A 117 -16.41 -0.07 28.59
C ARG A 117 -16.96 -1.29 29.35
N GLY A 118 -16.15 -2.34 29.44
CA GLY A 118 -16.50 -3.56 30.18
C GLY A 118 -17.56 -4.46 29.52
N LYS A 119 -18.13 -4.06 28.36
CA LYS A 119 -19.01 -4.93 27.58
C LYS A 119 -18.21 -6.01 26.84
N PRO A 120 -18.77 -7.21 26.63
CA PRO A 120 -18.20 -8.19 25.72
C PRO A 120 -17.98 -7.59 24.32
N TRP A 121 -16.91 -8.02 23.65
CA TRP A 121 -16.54 -7.49 22.34
C TRP A 121 -17.67 -7.62 21.31
N GLN A 122 -18.29 -8.80 21.26
CA GLN A 122 -19.38 -9.12 20.34
C GLN A 122 -20.61 -8.23 20.54
N GLU A 123 -20.82 -7.71 21.75
CA GLU A 123 -21.94 -6.83 22.09
C GLU A 123 -21.65 -5.36 21.80
N SER A 124 -20.37 -4.96 21.75
CA SER A 124 -19.96 -3.56 21.54
C SER A 124 -19.44 -3.25 20.14
N ILE A 125 -19.16 -4.27 19.32
CA ILE A 125 -18.54 -4.08 18.00
C ILE A 125 -19.39 -3.24 17.05
N ARG A 126 -20.71 -3.35 17.13
CA ARG A 126 -21.64 -2.55 16.32
C ARG A 126 -21.48 -1.06 16.62
N ASP A 127 -21.55 -0.67 17.89
CA ASP A 127 -21.41 0.72 18.34
C ASP A 127 -20.04 1.30 17.92
N ARG A 128 -18.97 0.50 18.05
CA ARG A 128 -17.60 0.88 17.66
C ARG A 128 -17.47 1.10 16.15
N VAL A 129 -18.06 0.21 15.34
CA VAL A 129 -18.08 0.37 13.88
C VAL A 129 -18.91 1.58 13.49
N GLU A 130 -20.11 1.77 14.05
CA GLU A 130 -20.98 2.91 13.77
C GLU A 130 -20.28 4.24 14.10
N ALA A 131 -19.54 4.33 15.21
CA ALA A 131 -18.74 5.50 15.56
C ALA A 131 -17.64 5.80 14.53
N ALA A 132 -16.93 4.78 14.06
CA ALA A 132 -15.92 4.95 13.02
C ALA A 132 -16.58 5.38 11.69
N GLN A 133 -17.70 4.78 11.31
CA GLN A 133 -18.44 5.11 10.09
C GLN A 133 -19.01 6.54 10.12
N TRP A 134 -19.49 6.99 11.27
CA TRP A 134 -20.00 8.35 11.50
C TRP A 134 -18.97 9.43 11.14
N PHE A 135 -17.70 9.18 11.44
CA PHE A 135 -16.60 10.06 11.02
C PHE A 135 -16.16 9.79 9.58
N TYR A 136 -15.77 8.55 9.27
CA TYR A 136 -15.09 8.22 8.01
C TYR A 136 -15.94 8.41 6.75
N PHE A 137 -17.27 8.49 6.88
CA PHE A 137 -18.19 8.73 5.76
C PHE A 137 -18.89 10.08 5.84
N ASN A 138 -18.42 10.98 6.71
CA ASN A 138 -18.84 12.37 6.75
C ASN A 138 -17.77 13.28 6.14
N ARG A 139 -17.91 13.57 4.83
CA ARG A 139 -16.95 14.36 4.07
C ARG A 139 -16.84 15.82 4.52
N GLU A 140 -17.86 16.33 5.22
CA GLU A 140 -17.82 17.69 5.77
C GLU A 140 -16.79 17.82 6.90
N LYS A 141 -16.63 16.74 7.69
CA LYS A 141 -15.78 16.73 8.88
C LYS A 141 -14.32 16.45 8.60
N ILE A 142 -13.99 15.88 7.44
CA ILE A 142 -12.63 15.40 7.14
C ILE A 142 -11.77 16.50 6.54
N ASP A 143 -10.55 16.67 7.05
CA ASP A 143 -9.51 17.46 6.41
C ASP A 143 -8.69 16.60 5.46
N TYR A 144 -9.02 16.66 4.17
CA TYR A 144 -8.34 15.89 3.12
C TYR A 144 -6.94 16.40 2.76
N ARG A 145 -6.45 17.45 3.43
CA ARG A 145 -5.08 17.96 3.27
C ARG A 145 -4.08 17.23 4.17
N ARG A 146 -4.56 16.45 5.14
CA ARG A 146 -3.72 15.77 6.12
C ARG A 146 -4.18 14.36 6.46
N LEU A 147 -3.21 13.50 6.78
CA LEU A 147 -3.43 12.14 7.27
C LEU A 147 -2.71 11.95 8.60
N ALA A 148 -3.07 10.92 9.37
CA ALA A 148 -2.40 10.65 10.64
C ALA A 148 -2.15 9.17 10.91
N THR A 149 -1.13 8.90 11.73
CA THR A 149 -0.83 7.58 12.31
C THR A 149 -0.19 7.74 13.67
N LEU A 150 -0.29 6.72 14.53
CA LEU A 150 0.37 6.71 15.83
C LEU A 150 1.82 6.22 15.72
N GLU A 151 2.70 6.78 16.54
CA GLU A 151 4.03 6.23 16.82
C GLU A 151 4.02 5.50 18.16
N ILE A 152 4.67 4.33 18.18
CA ILE A 152 4.57 3.36 19.28
C ILE A 152 5.96 2.96 19.80
N PHE A 153 6.94 2.84 18.90
CA PHE A 153 8.21 2.18 19.19
C PHE A 153 9.43 3.11 19.11
N GLU A 154 9.27 4.31 18.56
CA GLU A 154 10.32 5.34 18.52
C GLU A 154 11.62 4.85 17.85
N LYS A 155 11.48 4.02 16.82
CA LYS A 155 12.61 3.42 16.07
C LYS A 155 13.01 4.30 14.87
N ASN A 156 13.46 3.66 13.79
CA ASN A 156 14.00 4.32 12.60
C ASN A 156 13.10 5.41 12.03
N THR A 157 11.78 5.16 11.90
CA THR A 157 10.85 6.16 11.35
C THR A 157 10.84 7.42 12.21
N TYR A 158 10.76 7.27 13.54
CA TYR A 158 10.79 8.39 14.48
C TYR A 158 12.12 9.14 14.41
N ALA A 159 13.25 8.42 14.50
CA ALA A 159 14.59 9.00 14.40
C ALA A 159 14.85 9.73 13.08
N ASN A 160 14.31 9.22 11.98
CA ASN A 160 14.40 9.86 10.67
C ASN A 160 13.56 11.13 10.62
N LEU A 161 12.30 11.07 11.04
CA LEU A 161 11.38 12.21 10.99
C LEU A 161 11.79 13.35 11.92
N ARG A 162 12.42 13.06 13.07
CA ARG A 162 13.00 14.11 13.93
C ARG A 162 14.03 14.96 13.17
N ARG A 163 14.86 14.35 12.31
CA ARG A 163 15.90 15.07 11.56
C ARG A 163 15.43 15.61 10.21
N ASN A 164 14.56 14.85 9.55
CA ASN A 164 14.10 15.08 8.20
C ASN A 164 12.60 14.80 8.13
N PRO A 165 11.75 15.80 8.44
CA PRO A 165 10.32 15.62 8.68
C PRO A 165 9.54 15.59 7.36
N ILE A 166 9.99 14.75 6.42
CA ILE A 166 9.31 14.46 5.16
C ILE A 166 9.19 12.95 4.98
N ALA A 167 8.09 12.53 4.39
CA ALA A 167 7.83 11.13 4.10
C ALA A 167 7.11 10.97 2.76
N SER A 168 7.28 9.79 2.17
CA SER A 168 6.46 9.32 1.06
C SER A 168 5.59 8.16 1.52
N LEU A 169 4.31 8.17 1.18
CA LEU A 169 3.37 7.09 1.47
C LEU A 169 2.93 6.47 0.15
N LEU A 170 3.18 5.18 -0.05
CA LEU A 170 2.72 4.43 -1.22
C LEU A 170 1.51 3.58 -0.86
N TYR A 171 0.40 3.86 -1.53
CA TYR A 171 -0.78 3.01 -1.54
C TYR A 171 -0.77 2.12 -2.78
N THR A 172 -1.08 0.85 -2.60
CA THR A 172 -1.17 -0.13 -3.69
C THR A 172 -2.33 -1.08 -3.44
N GLY A 173 -3.34 -1.00 -4.28
CA GLY A 173 -4.49 -1.88 -4.28
C GLY A 173 -4.25 -3.20 -5.00
N GLU A 174 -5.33 -3.95 -5.17
CA GLU A 174 -5.28 -5.31 -5.66
C GLU A 174 -5.68 -5.42 -7.13
N SER A 175 -5.42 -6.59 -7.71
CA SER A 175 -5.95 -6.99 -9.01
C SER A 175 -7.49 -6.86 -9.02
N PRO A 176 -8.11 -6.45 -10.13
CA PRO A 176 -7.52 -6.31 -11.47
C PRO A 176 -7.21 -4.85 -11.89
N ILE A 177 -7.42 -3.88 -10.99
CA ILE A 177 -7.20 -2.45 -11.27
C ILE A 177 -5.82 -2.00 -10.79
N PHE A 178 -5.31 -2.57 -9.70
CA PHE A 178 -4.05 -2.19 -9.07
C PHE A 178 -3.94 -0.68 -8.81
N THR A 179 -5.04 -0.07 -8.32
CA THR A 179 -5.05 1.35 -7.96
C THR A 179 -3.84 1.66 -7.10
N SER A 180 -2.97 2.55 -7.55
CA SER A 180 -1.74 2.87 -6.84
C SER A 180 -1.43 4.35 -6.93
N PHE A 181 -0.95 4.91 -5.84
CA PHE A 181 -0.56 6.31 -5.79
C PHE A 181 0.40 6.55 -4.63
N GLN A 182 1.24 7.55 -4.83
CA GLN A 182 2.19 8.02 -3.84
C GLN A 182 1.73 9.39 -3.32
N ILE A 183 1.80 9.58 -2.01
CA ILE A 183 1.67 10.87 -1.35
C ILE A 183 3.06 11.29 -0.89
N ASN A 184 3.49 12.50 -1.22
CA ASN A 184 4.64 13.13 -0.57
C ASN A 184 4.14 14.15 0.45
N ALA A 185 4.69 14.10 1.66
CA ALA A 185 4.18 14.89 2.78
C ALA A 185 5.30 15.45 3.65
N ALA A 186 5.07 16.64 4.20
CA ALA A 186 5.75 17.11 5.40
C ALA A 186 5.08 16.49 6.62
N VAL A 187 5.83 16.27 7.70
CA VAL A 187 5.36 15.48 8.85
C VAL A 187 5.55 16.25 10.15
N GLU A 188 4.44 16.64 10.78
CA GLU A 188 4.49 17.06 12.19
C GLU A 188 4.57 15.81 13.07
N ILE A 189 5.40 15.86 14.11
CA ILE A 189 5.34 14.92 15.23
C ILE A 189 4.64 15.65 16.37
N ILE A 190 3.50 15.14 16.79
CA ILE A 190 2.69 15.69 17.89
C ILE A 190 2.64 14.71 19.04
N ASP A 191 2.52 15.22 20.26
CA ASP A 191 2.41 14.44 21.49
C ASP A 191 0.96 14.41 22.02
N GLN A 192 0.79 13.96 23.26
CA GLN A 192 -0.51 13.79 23.92
C GLN A 192 -1.19 15.12 24.29
N ASP A 193 -0.47 16.25 24.28
CA ASP A 193 -1.05 17.57 24.57
C ASP A 193 -1.80 18.12 23.34
N ASP A 194 -1.57 17.56 22.16
CA ASP A 194 -2.29 17.93 20.94
C ASP A 194 -3.61 17.13 20.79
N PRO A 195 -4.78 17.78 20.62
CA PRO A 195 -6.05 17.09 20.47
C PRO A 195 -6.12 16.17 19.23
N ARG A 196 -5.33 16.43 18.19
CA ARG A 196 -5.24 15.55 16.99
C ARG A 196 -4.64 14.19 17.37
N HIS A 197 -3.74 14.14 18.34
CA HIS A 197 -3.24 12.89 18.90
C HIS A 197 -4.37 12.13 19.57
N THR A 198 -5.10 12.81 20.48
CA THR A 198 -6.23 12.22 21.22
C THR A 198 -7.25 11.60 20.26
N PHE A 199 -7.65 12.32 19.21
CA PHE A 199 -8.55 11.79 18.19
C PHE A 199 -7.98 10.52 17.53
N THR A 200 -6.72 10.56 17.10
CA THR A 200 -6.06 9.44 16.41
C THR A 200 -5.99 8.21 17.30
N MET A 201 -5.66 8.40 18.57
CA MET A 201 -5.60 7.35 19.58
C MET A 201 -6.98 6.75 19.84
N LEU A 202 -8.00 7.58 20.08
CA LEU A 202 -9.37 7.11 20.33
C LEU A 202 -9.92 6.33 19.14
N MET A 203 -9.67 6.79 17.91
CA MET A 203 -10.08 6.11 16.69
C MET A 203 -9.39 4.74 16.54
N ARG A 204 -8.08 4.66 16.81
CA ARG A 204 -7.34 3.38 16.76
C ARG A 204 -7.85 2.40 17.82
N THR A 205 -8.08 2.89 19.03
CA THR A 205 -8.47 2.05 20.18
C THR A 205 -9.90 1.53 20.10
N LEU A 206 -10.75 2.08 19.20
CA LEU A 206 -12.05 1.46 18.88
C LEU A 206 -11.92 -0.02 18.49
N PHE A 207 -10.82 -0.42 17.87
CA PHE A 207 -10.60 -1.76 17.30
C PHE A 207 -9.45 -2.54 17.96
N GLU A 208 -8.96 -2.09 19.13
CA GLU A 208 -7.72 -2.64 19.72
C GLU A 208 -7.77 -4.12 20.11
N SER A 209 -8.98 -4.65 20.36
CA SER A 209 -9.21 -6.06 20.69
C SER A 209 -9.42 -6.95 19.45
N GLU A 210 -9.38 -6.39 18.24
CA GLU A 210 -9.48 -7.18 17.01
C GLU A 210 -8.21 -8.01 16.74
N PRO A 211 -8.32 -9.22 16.16
CA PRO A 211 -7.17 -10.09 15.91
C PRO A 211 -6.09 -9.51 15.00
N PHE A 212 -6.42 -8.51 14.19
CA PHE A 212 -5.47 -7.81 13.32
C PHE A 212 -4.67 -6.71 14.04
N HIS A 213 -4.94 -6.48 15.33
CA HIS A 213 -4.15 -5.61 16.19
C HIS A 213 -3.27 -6.40 17.16
N ILE A 214 -2.06 -5.89 17.38
CA ILE A 214 -1.22 -6.30 18.51
C ILE A 214 -1.51 -5.31 19.64
N TYR A 215 -1.72 -5.82 20.86
CA TYR A 215 -1.85 -4.99 22.05
C TYR A 215 -0.57 -4.16 22.22
N GLN A 216 -0.72 -2.85 22.38
CA GLN A 216 0.39 -1.90 22.46
C GLN A 216 0.26 -1.08 23.74
N PRO A 217 1.34 -0.93 24.52
CA PRO A 217 1.24 -0.40 25.88
C PRO A 217 1.01 1.12 25.92
N GLN A 218 1.47 1.86 24.91
CA GLN A 218 1.40 3.32 24.86
C GLN A 218 1.51 3.85 23.43
N PHE A 219 0.98 5.07 23.22
CA PHE A 219 1.09 5.84 21.99
C PHE A 219 1.65 7.22 22.32
N PRO A 220 2.97 7.38 22.50
CA PRO A 220 3.55 8.65 22.96
C PRO A 220 3.35 9.80 21.95
N TYR A 221 3.34 9.48 20.65
CA TYR A 221 3.24 10.49 19.60
C TYR A 221 2.29 10.06 18.48
N ALA A 222 1.93 11.03 17.64
CA ALA A 222 1.32 10.80 16.35
C ALA A 222 2.09 11.58 15.27
N TYR A 223 2.03 11.08 14.03
CA TYR A 223 2.52 11.79 12.85
C TYR A 223 1.35 12.38 12.10
N ILE A 224 1.42 13.67 11.79
CA ILE A 224 0.48 14.35 10.88
C ILE A 224 1.18 14.58 9.55
N PHE A 225 0.73 13.87 8.52
CA PHE A 225 1.25 13.98 7.16
C PHE A 225 0.48 15.06 6.41
N TRP A 226 1.10 16.23 6.22
CA TRP A 226 0.55 17.29 5.36
C TRP A 226 0.90 17.01 3.91
N ILE A 227 -0.13 16.78 3.11
CA ILE A 227 0.02 16.35 1.73
C ILE A 227 0.54 17.51 0.90
N SER A 228 1.67 17.29 0.25
CA SER A 228 2.25 18.26 -0.69
C SER A 228 2.10 17.85 -2.14
N GLU A 229 2.11 16.56 -2.41
CA GLU A 229 1.99 16.01 -3.76
C GLU A 229 1.26 14.68 -3.73
N VAL A 230 0.46 14.43 -4.76
CA VAL A 230 -0.17 13.13 -5.01
C VAL A 230 0.19 12.70 -6.43
N ILE A 231 0.88 11.58 -6.55
CA ILE A 231 1.40 11.04 -7.81
C ILE A 231 0.65 9.75 -8.12
N SER A 232 -0.02 9.68 -9.27
CA SER A 232 -0.60 8.42 -9.74
C SER A 232 0.50 7.41 -10.08
N LYS A 233 0.37 6.21 -9.55
CA LYS A 233 1.23 5.05 -9.82
C LYS A 233 0.43 3.87 -10.37
N THR A 234 -0.89 4.04 -10.58
CA THR A 234 -1.76 3.01 -11.12
C THR A 234 -1.24 2.58 -12.50
N PRO A 235 -1.00 1.28 -12.72
CA PRO A 235 -0.59 0.80 -14.03
C PRO A 235 -1.71 1.03 -15.04
N TYR A 236 -1.35 1.49 -16.24
CA TYR A 236 -2.32 1.62 -17.33
C TYR A 236 -2.50 0.27 -18.03
N ARG A 237 -3.74 -0.02 -18.45
CA ARG A 237 -3.99 -1.19 -19.29
C ARG A 237 -3.58 -0.88 -20.73
N VAL A 238 -2.78 -1.77 -21.32
CA VAL A 238 -2.55 -1.78 -22.77
C VAL A 238 -3.70 -2.55 -23.45
N PRO A 239 -4.46 -1.93 -24.38
CA PRO A 239 -5.62 -2.56 -25.04
C PRO A 239 -5.25 -3.80 -25.85
N THR A 240 -4.04 -3.80 -26.42
CA THR A 240 -3.44 -4.90 -27.15
C THR A 240 -2.06 -5.15 -26.55
N GLN A 241 -1.79 -6.40 -26.16
CA GLN A 241 -0.41 -6.80 -25.88
C GLN A 241 0.25 -7.02 -27.25
N PRO A 242 1.25 -6.21 -27.66
CA PRO A 242 2.08 -6.60 -28.79
C PRO A 242 2.67 -7.98 -28.47
N GLU A 243 2.82 -8.83 -29.49
CA GLU A 243 3.35 -10.18 -29.32
C GLU A 243 4.62 -10.14 -28.44
N LYS A 244 4.55 -10.76 -27.26
CA LYS A 244 5.65 -10.81 -26.29
C LYS A 244 6.86 -11.61 -26.81
N VAL A 245 6.79 -12.10 -28.04
CA VAL A 245 7.82 -12.89 -28.74
C VAL A 245 9.17 -12.17 -28.76
N GLN A 246 9.18 -10.83 -28.73
CA GLN A 246 10.42 -10.04 -28.71
C GLN A 246 11.31 -10.20 -27.46
N TYR A 247 10.78 -10.75 -26.35
CA TYR A 247 11.59 -11.04 -25.15
C TYR A 247 11.98 -12.52 -25.02
N VAL A 248 11.52 -13.36 -25.94
CA VAL A 248 11.90 -14.77 -26.06
C VAL A 248 12.70 -14.94 -27.35
N THR A 249 13.72 -14.12 -27.56
CA THR A 249 14.79 -14.48 -28.48
C THR A 249 15.72 -15.41 -27.72
N GLU A 250 15.37 -16.70 -27.66
CA GLU A 250 16.39 -17.71 -27.38
C GLU A 250 17.38 -17.67 -28.56
N GLU A 251 18.61 -17.23 -28.32
CA GLU A 251 19.69 -17.43 -29.27
C GLU A 251 19.83 -18.94 -29.51
N GLY A 252 19.28 -19.41 -30.63
CA GLY A 252 19.19 -20.84 -30.96
C GLY A 252 17.77 -21.37 -31.22
N ALA A 253 16.73 -20.53 -31.15
CA ALA A 253 15.38 -20.93 -31.52
C ALA A 253 15.33 -21.37 -33.00
N SER A 254 14.97 -22.62 -33.23
CA SER A 254 14.72 -23.15 -34.57
C SER A 254 13.57 -22.37 -35.22
N GLN A 255 13.78 -21.91 -36.45
CA GLN A 255 12.72 -21.25 -37.22
C GLN A 255 11.69 -22.30 -37.63
N TRP A 256 10.41 -21.99 -37.55
CA TRP A 256 9.34 -22.90 -37.99
C TRP A 256 8.71 -22.38 -39.28
N GLU A 257 8.43 -23.27 -40.24
CA GLU A 257 7.48 -22.98 -41.30
C GLU A 257 6.07 -22.86 -40.72
N GLN A 258 5.25 -21.96 -41.29
CA GLN A 258 3.89 -21.71 -40.82
C GLN A 258 3.05 -23.00 -40.83
N ASP A 259 3.12 -23.77 -41.92
CA ASP A 259 2.38 -25.03 -42.06
C ASP A 259 2.86 -26.09 -41.04
N ALA A 260 4.15 -26.09 -40.69
CA ALA A 260 4.71 -26.98 -39.68
C ALA A 260 4.22 -26.63 -38.27
N HIS A 261 4.09 -25.33 -37.99
CA HIS A 261 3.53 -24.82 -36.75
C HIS A 261 2.06 -25.21 -36.59
N ASP A 262 1.28 -25.10 -37.67
CA ASP A 262 -0.15 -25.41 -37.66
C ASP A 262 -0.39 -26.91 -37.40
N ILE A 263 0.46 -27.81 -37.89
CA ILE A 263 0.38 -29.25 -37.62
C ILE A 263 0.49 -29.58 -36.11
N VAL A 264 1.28 -28.81 -35.35
CA VAL A 264 1.37 -28.96 -33.89
C VAL A 264 0.15 -28.35 -33.22
N GLY A 265 -0.38 -27.24 -33.76
CA GLY A 265 -1.59 -26.58 -33.28
C GLY A 265 -2.86 -27.46 -33.30
N HIS A 266 -2.91 -28.47 -34.17
CA HIS A 266 -4.02 -29.44 -34.20
C HIS A 266 -3.99 -30.47 -33.06
N ALA A 267 -2.88 -30.57 -32.31
CA ALA A 267 -2.81 -31.44 -31.13
C ALA A 267 -3.57 -30.83 -29.93
N PRO A 268 -4.06 -31.64 -28.97
CA PRO A 268 -4.65 -31.11 -27.73
C PRO A 268 -3.70 -30.16 -26.98
N SER A 269 -4.21 -29.03 -26.51
CA SER A 269 -3.41 -27.95 -25.90
C SER A 269 -2.48 -28.42 -24.77
N MET A 270 -2.91 -29.40 -23.97
CA MET A 270 -2.12 -29.95 -22.86
C MET A 270 -0.79 -30.60 -23.29
N ILE A 271 -0.65 -31.04 -24.55
CA ILE A 271 0.54 -31.73 -25.04
C ILE A 271 1.30 -30.96 -26.13
N GLN A 272 0.78 -29.82 -26.59
CA GLN A 272 1.41 -29.04 -27.66
C GLN A 272 2.83 -28.58 -27.33
N ALA A 273 3.07 -28.14 -26.09
CA ALA A 273 4.39 -27.72 -25.64
C ALA A 273 5.41 -28.88 -25.65
N TYR A 274 4.98 -30.06 -25.21
CA TYR A 274 5.80 -31.27 -25.22
C TYR A 274 6.16 -31.72 -26.65
N ILE A 275 5.18 -31.71 -27.56
CA ILE A 275 5.42 -32.06 -28.97
C ILE A 275 6.39 -31.06 -29.62
N ARG A 276 6.26 -29.77 -29.32
CA ARG A 276 7.14 -28.72 -29.84
C ARG A 276 8.59 -28.92 -29.39
N ASP A 277 8.80 -29.12 -28.09
CA ASP A 277 10.13 -29.32 -27.51
C ASP A 277 10.83 -30.57 -28.08
N LEU A 278 10.06 -31.64 -28.31
CA LEU A 278 10.56 -32.87 -28.90
C LEU A 278 11.01 -32.67 -30.37
N ILE A 279 10.23 -31.93 -31.16
CA ILE A 279 10.58 -31.62 -32.56
C ILE A 279 11.77 -30.66 -32.63
N GLU A 280 11.83 -29.67 -31.74
CA GLU A 280 12.95 -28.72 -31.66
C GLU A 280 14.24 -29.40 -31.23
N SER A 281 14.16 -30.33 -30.28
CA SER A 281 15.29 -31.18 -29.86
C SER A 281 15.76 -32.06 -31.02
N TYR A 282 14.83 -32.70 -31.73
CA TYR A 282 15.14 -33.50 -32.91
C TYR A 282 15.81 -32.70 -34.03
N ALA A 283 15.30 -31.50 -34.31
CA ALA A 283 15.90 -30.58 -35.30
C ALA A 283 17.32 -30.17 -34.88
N ARG A 284 17.52 -29.85 -33.60
CA ARG A 284 18.80 -29.42 -33.04
C ARG A 284 19.86 -30.52 -33.10
N GLU A 285 19.51 -31.75 -32.71
CA GLU A 285 20.41 -32.91 -32.77
C GLU A 285 20.90 -33.19 -34.20
N ARG A 286 20.06 -32.92 -35.19
CA ARG A 286 20.38 -33.12 -36.62
C ARG A 286 20.89 -31.87 -37.33
N GLY A 287 21.08 -30.77 -36.60
CA GLY A 287 21.62 -29.52 -37.13
C GLY A 287 20.68 -28.73 -38.04
N PHE A 288 19.38 -29.01 -38.01
CA PHE A 288 18.39 -28.25 -38.75
C PHE A 288 18.10 -26.92 -38.04
N LYS A 289 18.19 -25.82 -38.80
CA LYS A 289 17.83 -24.47 -38.33
C LYS A 289 16.39 -24.08 -38.65
N LEU A 290 15.77 -24.77 -39.60
CA LEU A 290 14.39 -24.57 -40.05
C LEU A 290 13.62 -25.89 -39.89
N ILE A 291 12.51 -25.85 -39.16
CA ILE A 291 11.58 -26.94 -38.95
C ILE A 291 10.50 -26.85 -40.02
N THR A 292 10.56 -27.78 -40.98
CA THR A 292 9.60 -27.90 -42.08
C THR A 292 8.54 -28.95 -41.77
N VAL A 293 7.45 -28.96 -42.55
CA VAL A 293 6.40 -29.99 -42.43
C VAL A 293 6.96 -31.41 -42.49
N ALA A 294 7.90 -31.66 -43.41
CA ALA A 294 8.53 -32.97 -43.57
C ALA A 294 9.30 -33.41 -42.32
N LEU A 295 9.98 -32.47 -41.65
CA LEU A 295 10.73 -32.75 -40.43
C LEU A 295 9.80 -33.04 -39.24
N VAL A 296 8.66 -32.35 -39.16
CA VAL A 296 7.60 -32.65 -38.17
C VAL A 296 7.05 -34.06 -38.38
N GLU A 297 6.77 -34.45 -39.62
CA GLU A 297 6.30 -35.81 -39.93
C GLU A 297 7.35 -36.89 -39.62
N GLU A 298 8.63 -36.60 -39.90
CA GLU A 298 9.73 -37.50 -39.58
C GLU A 298 9.87 -37.70 -38.06
N ALA A 299 9.87 -36.61 -37.29
CA ALA A 299 9.91 -36.66 -35.84
C ALA A 299 8.69 -37.40 -35.27
N LYS A 300 7.48 -37.15 -35.79
CA LYS A 300 6.27 -37.88 -35.37
C LYS A 300 6.41 -39.39 -35.63
N LYS A 301 6.93 -39.81 -36.78
CA LYS A 301 7.15 -41.24 -37.06
C LYS A 301 8.16 -41.89 -36.11
N GLN A 302 9.17 -41.14 -35.67
CA GLN A 302 10.22 -41.64 -34.80
C GLN A 302 9.78 -41.75 -33.33
N PHE A 303 9.04 -40.75 -32.83
CA PHE A 303 8.74 -40.63 -31.40
C PHE A 303 7.27 -40.83 -31.03
N MET A 304 6.39 -40.85 -32.03
CA MET A 304 4.94 -41.04 -31.88
C MET A 304 4.42 -42.08 -32.89
N PRO A 305 4.93 -43.33 -32.87
CA PRO A 305 4.38 -44.39 -33.71
C PRO A 305 2.91 -44.63 -33.34
N SER A 306 2.08 -44.80 -34.36
CA SER A 306 0.62 -45.03 -34.26
C SER A 306 0.25 -46.21 -33.37
#